data_AF-A0A951M1P9-F1
#
_entry.id   AF-A0A951M1P9-F1
#
_cell.length_a   1.000
_cell.length_b   1.000
_cell.length_c   1.000
_cell.angle_alpha   90.00
_cell.angle_beta   90.00
_cell.angle_gamma   90.00
#
_symmetry.space_group_name_H-M   'P 1'
#
loop_
_entity.id
_entity.type
_entity.pdbx_description
1 polymer ?
#
loop_
_entity_poly.entity_id
_entity_poly.type
_entity_poly.pdbx_seq_one_letter_code
_entity_poly.pdbx_strand_id
1 'polypeptide(L)'
;MSKTDDKELLRFLQPYPPEVIELAITLRNFVWDAYPTANELIYDNYNAVAFGWSLTDRLSHTFCSIAAFSDFVHFGFYYGTQIADPEKKLLGKGNQYRYLKLRSEKEFPKAYIKKLLKEAYANSLAKVKDKSELKKGLTIVKCSLAKKQRPVKGGK
;
A
#
# COMPACT_ATOMS: atom_id res chain seq x y z
N MET A 1 11.98 1.60 15.75
CA MET A 1 10.69 1.78 15.03
C MET A 1 10.95 1.35 13.60
N SER A 2 10.17 0.42 13.03
CA SER A 2 10.54 -0.36 11.83
C SER A 2 10.51 0.45 10.52
N LYS A 3 11.35 1.48 10.44
CA LYS A 3 11.85 2.08 9.20
C LYS A 3 13.16 1.40 8.79
N THR A 4 13.29 0.11 9.09
CA THR A 4 14.40 -0.67 8.56
C THR A 4 14.11 -0.81 7.07
N ASP A 5 15.04 -0.35 6.22
CA ASP A 5 14.98 -0.60 4.79
C ASP A 5 14.75 -2.10 4.59
N ASP A 6 13.50 -2.44 4.26
CA ASP A 6 13.10 -3.82 4.15
C ASP A 6 13.77 -4.35 2.89
N LYS A 7 14.90 -5.05 3.10
CA LYS A 7 15.76 -5.58 2.05
C LYS A 7 14.96 -6.47 1.10
N GLU A 8 13.90 -7.12 1.59
CA GLU A 8 13.00 -7.93 0.78
C GLU A 8 12.11 -7.04 -0.10
N LEU A 9 11.50 -5.97 0.43
CA LEU A 9 10.72 -5.04 -0.38
C LEU A 9 11.55 -4.44 -1.52
N LEU A 10 12.76 -3.94 -1.22
CA LEU A 10 13.65 -3.37 -2.24
C LEU A 10 14.05 -4.43 -3.28
N ARG A 11 14.32 -5.66 -2.84
CA ARG A 11 14.58 -6.79 -3.75
C ARG A 11 13.38 -7.11 -4.65
N PHE A 12 12.16 -7.02 -4.12
CA PHE A 12 10.96 -7.27 -4.90
C PHE A 12 10.69 -6.16 -5.92
N LEU A 13 10.99 -4.92 -5.56
CA LEU A 13 10.84 -3.75 -6.43
C LEU A 13 11.96 -3.63 -7.48
N GLN A 14 13.11 -4.27 -7.31
CA GLN A 14 14.27 -4.19 -8.22
C GLN A 14 13.94 -4.38 -9.73
N PRO A 15 12.97 -5.22 -10.15
CA PRO A 15 12.65 -5.38 -11.57
C PRO A 15 11.79 -4.26 -12.17
N TYR A 16 11.24 -3.36 -11.35
CA TYR A 16 10.39 -2.27 -11.83
C TYR A 16 11.26 -1.10 -12.31
N PRO A 17 10.72 -0.23 -13.20
CA PRO A 17 11.44 0.97 -13.61
C PRO A 17 11.80 1.87 -12.42
N PRO A 18 12.95 2.56 -12.43
CA PRO A 18 13.39 3.42 -11.33
C PRO A 18 12.33 4.42 -10.87
N GLU A 19 11.60 5.04 -11.80
CA GLU A 19 10.54 5.99 -11.52
C GLU A 19 9.37 5.39 -10.72
N VAL A 20 9.04 4.11 -10.96
CA VAL A 20 8.01 3.38 -10.21
C VAL A 20 8.52 3.05 -8.81
N ILE A 21 9.79 2.65 -8.69
CA ILE A 21 10.42 2.35 -7.41
C ILE A 21 10.43 3.60 -6.54
N GLU A 22 10.94 4.72 -7.07
CA GLU A 22 10.99 6.01 -6.38
C GLU A 22 9.60 6.46 -5.94
N LEU A 23 8.61 6.39 -6.83
CA LEU A 23 7.22 6.74 -6.49
C LEU A 23 6.67 5.85 -5.37
N ALA A 24 6.86 4.52 -5.46
CA ALA A 24 6.39 3.58 -4.44
C ALA A 24 7.03 3.86 -3.07
N ILE A 25 8.34 4.16 -3.04
CA ILE A 25 9.07 4.49 -1.80
C ILE A 25 8.63 5.84 -1.22
N THR A 26 8.42 6.85 -2.06
CA THR A 26 7.90 8.16 -1.62
C THR A 26 6.51 8.03 -1.00
N LEU A 27 5.62 7.28 -1.64
CA LEU A 27 4.29 7.01 -1.10
C LEU A 27 4.35 6.17 0.19
N ARG A 28 5.30 5.22 0.28
CA ARG A 28 5.56 4.44 1.49
C ARG A 28 5.95 5.32 2.66
N ASN A 29 6.89 6.23 2.45
CA ASN A 29 7.34 7.19 3.47
C ASN A 29 6.18 8.08 3.93
N PHE A 30 5.35 8.56 3.00
CA PHE A 30 4.18 9.37 3.34
C PHE A 30 3.22 8.67 4.32
N VAL A 31 2.96 7.37 4.15
CA VAL A 31 2.09 6.62 5.07
C VAL A 31 2.78 6.36 6.41
N TRP A 32 4.07 6.00 6.40
CA TRP A 32 4.85 5.80 7.62
C TRP A 32 4.94 7.04 8.49
N ASP A 33 5.14 8.22 7.88
CA ASP A 33 5.18 9.49 8.60
C ASP A 33 3.84 9.83 9.26
N ALA A 34 2.72 9.39 8.67
CA ALA A 34 1.38 9.59 9.22
C ALA A 34 0.98 8.52 10.25
N TYR A 35 1.43 7.27 10.07
CA TYR A 35 1.03 6.11 10.89
C TYR A 35 2.24 5.25 11.29
N PRO A 36 3.18 5.79 12.11
CA PRO A 36 4.45 5.12 12.44
C PRO A 36 4.31 3.87 13.32
N THR A 37 3.10 3.55 13.76
CA THR A 37 2.80 2.39 14.61
C THR A 37 2.03 1.30 13.87
N ALA A 38 1.60 1.53 12.62
CA ALA A 38 0.91 0.52 11.83
C ALA A 38 1.88 -0.58 11.37
N ASN A 39 1.35 -1.76 11.08
CA ASN A 39 2.13 -2.89 10.55
C ASN A 39 2.12 -2.85 9.03
N GLU A 40 3.27 -3.02 8.40
CA GLU A 40 3.39 -3.13 6.95
C GLU A 40 3.38 -4.60 6.53
N LEU A 41 2.42 -4.97 5.70
CA LEU A 41 2.27 -6.32 5.16
C LEU A 41 2.72 -6.31 3.70
N ILE A 42 3.76 -7.07 3.37
CA ILE A 42 4.34 -7.15 2.02
C ILE A 42 3.86 -8.43 1.33
N TYR A 43 3.36 -8.27 0.09
CA TYR A 43 2.88 -9.33 -0.78
C TYR A 43 3.60 -9.23 -2.12
N ASP A 44 4.48 -10.19 -2.37
CA ASP A 44 5.15 -10.35 -3.65
C ASP A 44 4.33 -11.31 -4.54
N ASN A 45 3.28 -10.75 -5.13
CA ASN A 45 2.32 -11.47 -5.97
C ASN A 45 2.85 -11.66 -7.40
N TYR A 46 2.12 -12.47 -8.18
CA TYR A 46 2.52 -12.87 -9.53
C TYR A 46 2.78 -11.69 -10.49
N ASN A 47 1.92 -10.66 -10.46
CA ASN A 47 1.92 -9.54 -11.42
C ASN A 47 2.36 -8.18 -10.84
N ALA A 48 2.39 -8.06 -9.51
CA ALA A 48 2.61 -6.78 -8.83
C ALA A 48 3.21 -7.01 -7.44
N VAL A 49 4.09 -6.12 -7.02
CA VAL A 49 4.52 -6.05 -5.62
C VAL A 49 3.55 -5.12 -4.92
N ALA A 50 2.82 -5.65 -3.94
CA ALA A 50 1.87 -4.89 -3.15
C ALA A 50 2.27 -4.91 -1.69
N PHE A 51 2.12 -3.79 -1.01
CA PHE A 51 2.34 -3.69 0.42
C PHE A 51 1.33 -2.72 1.03
N GLY A 52 0.93 -2.96 2.27
CA GLY A 52 -0.11 -2.14 2.89
C GLY A 52 -0.07 -2.13 4.40
N TRP A 53 -0.72 -1.14 4.99
CA TRP A 53 -0.67 -0.89 6.42
C TRP A 53 -1.91 -1.46 7.10
N SER A 54 -1.69 -2.35 8.06
CA SER A 54 -2.71 -3.02 8.86
C SER A 54 -2.51 -2.76 10.34
N LEU A 55 -3.61 -2.76 11.08
CA LEU A 55 -3.60 -2.66 12.54
C LEU A 55 -3.24 -3.98 13.24
N THR A 56 -3.27 -5.06 12.46
CA THR A 56 -2.94 -6.43 12.89
C THR A 56 -2.03 -7.06 11.83
N ASP A 57 -1.90 -8.38 11.81
CA ASP A 57 -1.24 -9.10 10.72
C ASP A 57 -2.22 -9.62 9.64
N ARG A 58 -3.50 -9.24 9.72
CA ARG A 58 -4.54 -9.63 8.76
C ARG A 58 -4.67 -8.60 7.64
N LEU A 59 -4.81 -9.10 6.41
CA LEU A 59 -5.08 -8.27 5.22
C LEU A 59 -6.43 -7.55 5.32
N SER A 60 -7.43 -8.18 5.93
CA SER A 60 -8.76 -7.60 6.12
C SER A 60 -8.79 -6.40 7.07
N HIS A 61 -7.69 -6.13 7.78
CA HIS A 61 -7.50 -4.95 8.65
C HIS A 61 -6.53 -3.94 8.02
N THR A 62 -6.15 -4.12 6.76
CA THR A 62 -5.38 -3.12 6.01
C THR A 62 -6.26 -1.91 5.72
N PHE A 63 -5.80 -0.70 6.06
CA PHE A 63 -6.55 0.53 5.77
C PHE A 63 -6.12 1.16 4.44
N CYS A 64 -4.83 1.07 4.09
CA CYS A 64 -4.32 1.49 2.79
C CYS A 64 -3.23 0.56 2.26
N SER A 65 -3.01 0.62 0.95
CA SER A 65 -2.02 -0.20 0.26
C SER A 65 -1.39 0.55 -0.91
N ILE A 66 -0.18 0.15 -1.25
CA ILE A 66 0.55 0.54 -2.44
C ILE A 66 0.78 -0.72 -3.27
N ALA A 67 0.49 -0.65 -4.56
CA ALA A 67 0.83 -1.71 -5.50
C ALA A 67 1.60 -1.14 -6.68
N ALA A 68 2.82 -1.62 -6.87
CA ALA A 68 3.69 -1.25 -7.99
C ALA A 68 3.36 -2.11 -9.21
N PHE A 69 3.15 -1.45 -10.35
CA PHE A 69 2.98 -2.04 -11.67
C PHE A 69 4.07 -1.54 -12.62
N SER A 70 4.09 -2.04 -13.85
CA SER A 70 5.14 -1.72 -14.83
C SER A 70 5.28 -0.24 -15.16
N ASP A 71 4.20 0.55 -15.15
CA ASP A 71 4.23 1.98 -15.53
C ASP A 71 3.64 2.92 -14.48
N PHE A 72 2.99 2.37 -13.45
CA PHE A 72 2.16 3.12 -12.52
C PHE A 72 2.19 2.49 -11.13
N VAL A 73 1.80 3.29 -10.14
CA VAL A 73 1.57 2.85 -8.78
C VAL A 73 0.11 3.08 -8.42
N HIS A 74 -0.53 2.08 -7.82
CA HIS A 74 -1.82 2.24 -7.19
C HIS A 74 -1.65 2.61 -5.72
N PHE A 75 -2.21 3.74 -5.31
CA PHE A 75 -2.43 4.06 -3.90
C PHE A 75 -3.88 3.72 -3.55
N GLY A 76 -4.11 2.67 -2.77
CA GLY A 76 -5.43 2.11 -2.54
C GLY A 76 -5.90 2.10 -1.10
N PHE A 77 -7.20 1.87 -0.96
CA PHE A 77 -7.92 1.71 0.30
C PHE A 77 -8.67 0.38 0.26
N TYR A 78 -8.40 -0.49 1.22
CA TYR A 78 -8.94 -1.86 1.23
C TYR A 78 -10.47 -1.89 1.30
N TYR A 79 -11.06 -1.00 2.11
CA TYR A 79 -12.50 -0.71 2.16
C TYR A 79 -12.80 0.69 1.60
N GLY A 80 -12.24 0.98 0.42
CA GLY A 80 -12.44 2.26 -0.25
C GLY A 80 -13.91 2.59 -0.58
N THR A 81 -14.81 1.61 -0.65
CA THR A 81 -16.26 1.85 -0.79
C THR A 81 -16.93 2.39 0.49
N GLN A 82 -16.23 2.37 1.62
CA GLN A 82 -16.76 2.76 2.93
C GLN A 82 -16.16 4.08 3.44
N ILE A 83 -15.50 4.84 2.56
CA ILE A 83 -14.97 6.20 2.82
C ILE A 83 -15.66 7.20 1.89
N ALA A 84 -15.75 8.46 2.29
CA ALA A 84 -16.62 9.43 1.62
C ALA A 84 -16.19 9.78 0.17
N ASP A 85 -14.89 9.89 -0.09
CA ASP A 85 -14.31 10.35 -1.37
C ASP A 85 -15.07 11.53 -2.01
N PRO A 86 -15.20 12.68 -1.34
CA PRO A 86 -16.05 13.79 -1.81
C PRO A 86 -15.57 14.41 -3.13
N GLU A 87 -14.27 14.36 -3.42
CA GLU A 87 -13.71 14.84 -4.69
C GLU A 87 -13.80 13.79 -5.81
N LYS A 88 -14.33 12.59 -5.53
CA LYS A 88 -14.53 11.47 -6.48
C LYS A 88 -13.27 11.13 -7.27
N LYS A 89 -12.11 11.16 -6.60
CA LYS A 89 -10.81 10.92 -7.23
C LYS A 89 -10.44 9.45 -7.25
N LEU A 90 -11.10 8.63 -6.44
CA LEU A 90 -10.76 7.21 -6.36
C LEU A 90 -11.43 6.43 -7.50
N LEU A 91 -10.62 5.60 -8.13
CA LEU A 91 -10.99 4.64 -9.16
C LEU A 91 -11.35 3.29 -8.52
N GLY A 92 -11.99 2.44 -9.32
CA GLY A 92 -12.37 1.07 -8.96
C GLY A 92 -13.87 0.85 -9.06
N LYS A 93 -14.27 -0.21 -9.75
CA LYS A 93 -15.68 -0.61 -9.93
C LYS A 93 -16.08 -1.80 -9.05
N GLY A 94 -15.13 -2.37 -8.29
CA GLY A 94 -15.41 -3.50 -7.40
C GLY A 94 -16.26 -3.10 -6.19
N ASN A 95 -16.66 -4.10 -5.40
CA ASN A 95 -17.55 -3.88 -4.25
C ASN A 95 -16.84 -3.37 -2.98
N GLN A 96 -15.51 -3.33 -2.98
CA GLN A 96 -14.73 -3.07 -1.76
C GLN A 96 -13.56 -2.09 -1.97
N TYR A 97 -12.66 -2.43 -2.90
CA TYR A 97 -11.41 -1.69 -3.08
C TYR A 97 -11.61 -0.42 -3.93
N ARG A 98 -10.97 0.67 -3.52
CA ARG A 98 -10.82 1.89 -4.32
C ARG A 98 -9.36 2.34 -4.32
N TYR A 99 -8.92 3.02 -5.37
CA TYR A 99 -7.52 3.41 -5.52
C TYR A 99 -7.33 4.65 -6.38
N LEU A 100 -6.21 5.33 -6.20
CA LEU A 100 -5.69 6.32 -7.11
C LEU A 100 -4.61 5.67 -7.98
N LYS A 101 -4.67 5.88 -9.30
CA LYS A 101 -3.61 5.48 -10.22
C LYS A 101 -2.66 6.66 -10.40
N LEU A 102 -1.38 6.46 -10.09
CA LEU A 102 -0.36 7.50 -10.09
C LEU A 102 0.78 7.09 -11.01
N ARG A 103 1.23 8.01 -11.87
CA ARG A 103 2.45 7.84 -12.67
C ARG A 103 3.61 8.69 -12.13
N SER A 104 3.30 9.71 -11.33
CA SER A 104 4.29 10.60 -10.71
C SER A 104 3.83 11.10 -9.35
N GLU A 105 4.77 11.57 -8.53
CA GLU A 105 4.45 12.18 -7.23
C GLU A 105 3.61 13.46 -7.38
N LYS A 106 3.77 14.19 -8.49
CA LYS A 106 3.04 15.44 -8.75
C LYS A 106 1.53 15.23 -8.83
N GLU A 107 1.10 14.04 -9.25
CA GLU A 107 -0.31 13.67 -9.30
C GLU A 107 -0.88 13.31 -7.94
N PHE A 108 -0.05 13.11 -6.91
CA PHE A 108 -0.48 12.63 -5.60
C PHE A 108 -1.04 13.77 -4.74
N PRO A 109 -2.37 13.81 -4.48
CA PRO A 109 -2.99 14.90 -3.75
C PRO A 109 -2.83 14.69 -2.24
N LYS A 110 -1.63 14.96 -1.71
CA LYS A 110 -1.22 14.67 -0.31
C LYS A 110 -2.25 15.08 0.73
N ALA A 111 -2.75 16.31 0.65
CA ALA A 111 -3.74 16.84 1.61
C ALA A 111 -5.08 16.09 1.56
N TYR A 112 -5.52 15.72 0.36
CA TYR A 112 -6.76 14.96 0.16
C TYR A 112 -6.61 13.53 0.69
N ILE A 113 -5.53 12.85 0.32
CA ILE A 113 -5.26 11.47 0.74
C ILE A 113 -5.08 11.38 2.26
N LYS A 114 -4.50 12.40 2.91
CA LYS A 114 -4.40 12.45 4.37
C LYS A 114 -5.77 12.44 5.06
N LYS A 115 -6.78 13.12 4.49
CA LYS A 115 -8.17 13.09 5.00
C LYS A 115 -8.76 11.68 4.85
N LEU A 116 -8.63 11.10 3.66
CA LEU A 116 -9.14 9.75 3.38
C LEU A 116 -8.46 8.67 4.23
N LEU A 117 -7.16 8.80 4.49
CA LEU A 117 -6.43 7.88 5.38
C LEU A 117 -6.98 7.90 6.81
N LYS A 118 -7.39 9.07 7.31
CA LYS A 118 -8.00 9.17 8.65
C LYS A 118 -9.31 8.39 8.74
N GLU A 119 -10.17 8.52 7.73
CA GLU A 119 -11.42 7.75 7.63
C GLU A 119 -11.15 6.25 7.47
N ALA A 120 -10.23 5.88 6.58
CA ALA A 120 -9.88 4.48 6.33
C ALA A 120 -9.26 3.81 7.58
N TYR A 121 -8.42 4.53 8.33
CA TYR A 121 -7.86 4.04 9.58
C TYR A 121 -8.95 3.79 10.63
N ALA A 122 -9.86 4.76 10.81
CA ALA A 122 -10.99 4.62 11.74
C ALA A 122 -11.90 3.45 11.35
N ASN A 123 -12.19 3.30 10.06
CA ASN A 123 -12.97 2.19 9.52
C ASN A 123 -12.28 0.83 9.78
N SER A 124 -10.96 0.75 9.56
CA SER A 124 -10.20 -0.47 9.85
C SER A 124 -10.19 -0.80 11.35
N LEU A 125 -9.98 0.20 12.21
CA LEU A 125 -9.99 0.03 13.67
C LEU A 125 -11.34 -0.50 14.16
N ALA A 126 -12.44 -0.01 13.61
CA ALA A 126 -13.78 -0.49 13.93
C ALA A 126 -14.03 -1.95 13.50
N LYS A 127 -13.25 -2.49 12.57
CA LYS A 127 -13.34 -3.90 12.15
C LYS A 127 -12.54 -4.85 13.02
N VAL A 128 -11.56 -4.35 13.78
CA VAL A 128 -10.80 -5.14 14.75
C VAL A 128 -11.69 -5.42 15.97
N LYS A 129 -12.32 -6.60 15.99
CA LYS A 129 -13.22 -7.00 17.08
C LYS A 129 -12.48 -7.31 18.38
N ASP A 130 -11.35 -8.00 18.27
CA ASP A 130 -10.49 -8.33 19.40
C ASP A 130 -9.25 -7.42 19.40
N LYS A 131 -9.15 -6.57 20.43
CA LYS A 131 -8.04 -5.64 20.59
C LYS A 131 -6.73 -6.34 20.95
N SER A 132 -6.76 -7.61 21.39
CA SER A 132 -5.56 -8.41 21.64
C SER A 132 -4.77 -8.70 20.36
N GLU A 133 -5.43 -8.66 19.20
CA GLU A 133 -4.79 -8.87 17.88
C GLU A 133 -3.97 -7.65 17.41
N LEU A 134 -4.08 -6.51 18.09
CA LEU A 134 -3.38 -5.29 17.72
C LEU A 134 -1.87 -5.50 17.83
N LYS A 135 -1.18 -5.38 16.71
CA LYS A 135 0.28 -5.39 16.63
C LYS A 135 0.76 -4.00 16.24
N LYS A 136 1.96 -3.63 16.65
CA LYS A 136 2.50 -2.28 16.40
C LYS A 136 3.88 -2.34 15.77
N GLY A 137 4.06 -1.61 14.68
CA GLY A 137 5.36 -1.35 14.06
C GLY A 137 6.09 -2.60 13.58
N LEU A 138 5.36 -3.56 13.01
CA LEU A 138 5.94 -4.75 12.39
C LEU A 138 5.97 -4.61 10.86
N THR A 139 7.02 -5.09 10.21
CA THR A 139 7.04 -5.33 8.76
C THR A 139 7.04 -6.84 8.53
N ILE A 140 6.06 -7.35 7.77
CA ILE A 140 5.79 -8.78 7.63
C ILE A 140 5.64 -9.14 6.15
N VAL A 141 6.51 -10.02 5.64
CA VAL A 141 6.34 -10.63 4.33
C VAL A 141 5.31 -11.76 4.45
N LYS A 142 4.15 -11.60 3.80
CA LYS A 142 3.02 -12.52 3.90
C LYS A 142 2.97 -13.56 2.79
N CYS A 143 3.41 -13.20 1.59
CA CYS A 143 3.44 -14.11 0.45
C CYS A 143 4.59 -13.75 -0.48
N SER A 144 5.34 -14.76 -0.92
CA SER A 144 6.34 -14.65 -1.98
C SER A 144 6.22 -15.87 -2.91
N LEU A 145 5.69 -15.65 -4.12
CA LEU A 145 5.53 -16.73 -5.10
C LEU A 145 6.86 -17.02 -5.83
N ALA A 146 7.11 -18.26 -6.25
CA ALA A 146 8.37 -18.61 -6.94
C ALA A 146 8.40 -18.17 -8.42
N LYS A 147 7.27 -18.28 -9.13
CA LYS A 147 7.10 -17.85 -10.54
C LYS A 147 6.43 -16.48 -10.57
N LYS A 148 6.93 -15.53 -11.35
CA LYS A 148 6.42 -14.13 -11.39
C LYS A 148 6.45 -13.57 -12.80
N GLN A 149 5.43 -12.80 -13.17
CA GLN A 149 5.35 -12.05 -14.42
C GLN A 149 5.56 -10.57 -14.10
N ARG A 150 6.79 -10.10 -14.29
CA ARG A 150 7.25 -8.74 -13.98
C ARG A 150 7.69 -8.03 -15.26
N PRO A 151 7.88 -6.69 -15.25
CA PRO A 151 8.64 -6.05 -16.31
C PRO A 151 9.96 -6.80 -16.50
N VAL A 152 10.22 -7.26 -17.71
CA VAL A 152 11.50 -7.88 -18.03
C VAL A 152 12.53 -6.76 -17.93
N LYS A 153 13.58 -6.96 -17.14
CA LYS A 153 14.68 -5.99 -17.03
C LYS A 153 15.22 -5.79 -18.45
N GLY A 154 14.89 -4.66 -19.07
CA GLY A 154 15.32 -4.35 -20.43
C GLY A 154 16.84 -4.40 -20.47
N GLY A 155 17.38 -5.38 -21.21
CA GLY A 155 18.80 -5.43 -21.51
C GLY A 155 19.16 -4.15 -22.25
N LYS A 156 20.08 -3.38 -21.68
CA LYS A 156 20.98 -2.57 -22.49
C LYS A 156 22.10 -3.49 -22.98
#